data_AF-A0A7G8E5W0-F1
#
_entry.id   AF-A0A7G8E5W0-F1
#
_cell.length_a   1.000
_cell.length_b   1.000
_cell.length_c   1.000
_cell.angle_alpha   90.00
_cell.angle_beta   90.00
_cell.angle_gamma   90.00
#
_symmetry.space_group_name_H-M   'P 1'
#
loop_
_entity.id
_entity.type
_entity.pdbx_description
1 polymer ?
#
loop_
_entity_poly.entity_id
_entity_poly.type
_entity_poly.pdbx_seq_one_letter_code
_entity_poly.pdbx_strand_id
1 'polypeptide(L)'
;MASAAGRLLLGEISSWNDFLEPDLIDYASLPRRQLKSGKNDIQKNLQRKIDRFCKSNFKSMTRDKLVLLYEELKAHRRLEIPYIEFSKKYSPINNFKTRGYPEHSTICISLWGMQYRFPEHDFSNDMIYALNQFFEADSELATYEEKEHQELKRDKDSISSLIRKIDSSKRQIMQTSFSLLECYLNGLAWSFFNRENKPALSKRKTDLLKDTSNVSLRDKIKKYPSAIFGKELKEDIYRFVIDEAKPYRDSLMHPSPFSAPEKFGGYDKLEKLYNLDKDIVNKTTFGVIEIIEEIEKMKGQNMPAPIWLPKLKAAANKTLHPTQNRDAVFVG
;
A
#
# COMPACT_ATOMS: atom_id res chain seq x y z
N MET A 1 -12.45 -28.02 11.02
CA MET A 1 -11.31 -27.20 11.48
C MET A 1 -10.32 -26.89 10.35
N ALA A 2 -9.29 -27.71 10.06
CA ALA A 2 -8.24 -27.34 9.07
C ALA A 2 -8.77 -26.98 7.66
N SER A 3 -9.79 -27.70 7.15
CA SER A 3 -10.44 -27.34 5.89
C SER A 3 -11.19 -26.02 5.96
N ALA A 4 -11.82 -25.68 7.08
CA ALA A 4 -12.50 -24.41 7.28
C ALA A 4 -11.49 -23.25 7.34
N ALA A 5 -10.37 -23.42 8.04
CA ALA A 5 -9.28 -22.44 8.00
C ALA A 5 -8.74 -22.23 6.58
N GLY A 6 -8.50 -23.31 5.82
CA GLY A 6 -8.07 -23.22 4.42
C GLY A 6 -9.06 -22.45 3.53
N ARG A 7 -10.35 -22.76 3.62
CA ARG A 7 -11.42 -22.05 2.90
C ARG A 7 -11.52 -20.59 3.32
N LEU A 8 -11.39 -20.31 4.62
CA LEU A 8 -11.40 -18.94 5.14
C LEU A 8 -10.25 -18.13 4.55
N LEU A 9 -9.03 -18.68 4.50
CA LEU A 9 -7.86 -18.01 3.91
C LEU A 9 -8.04 -17.68 2.43
N LEU A 10 -8.86 -18.46 1.71
CA LEU A 10 -9.21 -18.23 0.30
C LEU A 10 -10.39 -17.28 0.10
N GLY A 11 -11.07 -16.85 1.17
CA GLY A 11 -12.30 -16.05 1.07
C GLY A 11 -13.53 -16.85 0.60
N GLU A 12 -13.50 -18.18 0.73
CA GLU A 12 -14.59 -19.09 0.30
C GLU A 12 -15.66 -19.31 1.38
N ILE A 13 -15.67 -18.48 2.42
CA ILE A 13 -16.57 -18.56 3.57
C ILE A 13 -17.38 -17.29 3.65
N SER A 14 -18.70 -17.43 3.61
CA SER A 14 -19.62 -16.29 3.56
C SER A 14 -20.02 -15.77 4.95
N SER A 15 -19.93 -16.62 5.98
CA SER A 15 -20.35 -16.27 7.34
C SER A 15 -19.50 -16.94 8.42
N TRP A 16 -19.48 -16.36 9.63
CA TRP A 16 -18.85 -17.03 10.78
C TRP A 16 -19.56 -18.31 11.19
N ASN A 17 -20.87 -18.44 10.92
CA ASN A 17 -21.60 -19.68 11.17
C ASN A 17 -21.07 -20.80 10.26
N ASP A 18 -20.84 -20.52 8.98
CA ASP A 18 -20.23 -21.47 8.04
C ASP A 18 -18.81 -21.87 8.49
N PHE A 19 -18.04 -20.91 9.02
CA PHE A 19 -16.70 -21.18 9.56
C PHE A 19 -16.72 -22.10 10.79
N LEU A 20 -17.73 -21.93 11.65
CA LEU A 20 -17.90 -22.66 12.90
C LEU A 20 -18.66 -23.98 12.73
N GLU A 21 -19.24 -24.25 11.55
CA GLU A 21 -19.93 -25.49 11.21
C GLU A 21 -19.20 -26.76 11.67
N PRO A 22 -17.86 -26.90 11.52
CA PRO A 22 -17.15 -28.10 11.97
C PRO A 22 -17.26 -28.40 13.47
N ASP A 23 -17.57 -27.41 14.30
CA ASP A 23 -17.76 -27.56 15.75
C ASP A 23 -19.21 -27.84 16.14
N LEU A 24 -20.16 -27.60 15.22
CA LEU A 24 -21.59 -27.82 15.43
C LEU A 24 -22.03 -29.24 15.06
N ILE A 25 -21.16 -30.00 14.37
CA ILE A 25 -21.45 -31.38 13.97
C ILE A 25 -21.26 -32.30 15.19
N ASP A 26 -22.38 -32.78 15.74
CA ASP A 26 -22.36 -33.86 16.74
C ASP A 26 -22.07 -35.21 16.05
N TYR A 27 -20.79 -35.54 15.96
CA TYR A 27 -20.33 -36.82 15.39
C TYR A 27 -20.81 -38.05 16.18
N ALA A 28 -21.29 -37.90 17.43
CA ALA A 28 -21.84 -39.01 18.21
C ALA A 28 -23.24 -39.44 17.74
N SER A 29 -23.99 -38.52 17.10
CA SER A 29 -25.35 -38.76 16.60
C SER A 29 -25.41 -39.42 15.22
N LEU A 30 -24.29 -39.52 14.50
CA LEU A 30 -24.27 -39.99 13.11
C LEU A 30 -24.33 -41.54 12.99
N PRO A 31 -25.11 -42.11 12.05
CA PRO A 31 -25.19 -43.56 11.84
C PRO A 31 -23.82 -44.21 11.56
N ARG A 32 -23.50 -45.30 12.28
CA ARG A 32 -22.23 -46.06 12.17
C ARG A 32 -21.84 -46.44 10.73
N ARG A 33 -22.81 -46.65 9.84
CA ARG A 33 -22.58 -47.04 8.44
C ARG A 33 -22.03 -45.87 7.60
N GLN A 34 -22.54 -44.66 7.81
CA GLN A 34 -22.04 -43.42 7.18
C GLN A 34 -20.67 -43.02 7.73
N LEU A 35 -20.44 -43.28 9.03
CA LEU A 35 -19.14 -43.08 9.67
C LEU A 35 -18.04 -44.02 9.14
N LYS A 36 -18.35 -45.22 8.63
CA LYS A 36 -17.34 -46.19 8.16
C LYS A 36 -17.02 -46.09 6.66
N SER A 37 -18.03 -45.95 5.79
CA SER A 37 -17.79 -45.84 4.33
C SER A 37 -17.35 -44.44 3.91
N GLY A 38 -17.84 -43.40 4.58
CA GLY A 38 -17.45 -42.01 4.32
C GLY A 38 -16.10 -41.63 4.92
N LYS A 39 -15.73 -42.14 6.12
CA LYS A 39 -14.51 -41.70 6.81
C LYS A 39 -13.25 -41.89 5.99
N ASN A 40 -12.98 -43.08 5.49
CA ASN A 40 -11.66 -43.37 4.93
C ASN A 40 -11.41 -42.63 3.61
N ASP A 41 -12.43 -42.53 2.75
CA ASP A 41 -12.31 -41.83 1.47
C ASP A 41 -12.40 -40.31 1.62
N ILE A 42 -13.30 -39.79 2.47
CA ILE A 42 -13.39 -38.36 2.75
C ILE A 42 -12.12 -37.92 3.48
N GLN A 43 -11.63 -38.67 4.47
CA GLN A 43 -10.42 -38.32 5.20
C GLN A 43 -9.19 -38.37 4.31
N LYS A 44 -9.00 -39.39 3.46
CA LYS A 44 -7.86 -39.43 2.53
C LYS A 44 -7.93 -38.33 1.47
N ASN A 45 -9.10 -38.09 0.87
CA ASN A 45 -9.24 -37.08 -0.19
C ASN A 45 -9.18 -35.65 0.37
N LEU A 46 -9.82 -35.38 1.51
CA LEU A 46 -9.77 -34.09 2.18
C LEU A 46 -8.37 -33.82 2.72
N GLN A 47 -7.70 -34.83 3.30
CA GLN A 47 -6.31 -34.70 3.74
C GLN A 47 -5.40 -34.32 2.58
N ARG A 48 -5.47 -35.04 1.44
CA ARG A 48 -4.71 -34.69 0.23
C ARG A 48 -4.99 -33.28 -0.28
N LYS A 49 -6.25 -32.82 -0.21
CA LYS A 49 -6.63 -31.45 -0.59
C LYS A 49 -6.00 -30.41 0.37
N ILE A 50 -6.06 -30.65 1.68
CA ILE A 50 -5.45 -29.79 2.70
C ILE A 50 -3.93 -29.75 2.52
N ASP A 51 -3.28 -30.90 2.34
CA ASP A 51 -1.83 -30.97 2.16
C ASP A 51 -1.39 -30.26 0.87
N ARG A 52 -2.17 -30.41 -0.22
CA ARG A 52 -1.95 -29.66 -1.46
C ARG A 52 -2.09 -28.16 -1.23
N PHE A 53 -3.15 -27.73 -0.54
CA PHE A 53 -3.36 -26.33 -0.18
C PHE A 53 -2.17 -25.77 0.63
N CYS A 54 -1.74 -26.49 1.68
CA CYS A 54 -0.58 -26.12 2.49
C CYS A 54 0.68 -25.97 1.63
N LYS A 55 0.98 -26.98 0.80
CA LYS A 55 2.18 -26.99 -0.06
C LYS A 55 2.16 -25.89 -1.11
N SER A 56 1.00 -25.59 -1.68
CA SER A 56 0.86 -24.56 -2.72
C SER A 56 1.00 -23.14 -2.14
N ASN A 57 0.52 -22.90 -0.92
CA ASN A 57 0.43 -21.54 -0.36
C ASN A 57 1.53 -21.20 0.65
N PHE A 58 2.14 -22.19 1.29
CA PHE A 58 3.10 -21.99 2.37
C PHE A 58 4.31 -22.91 2.24
N LYS A 59 5.44 -22.53 2.86
CA LYS A 59 6.69 -23.30 2.79
C LYS A 59 6.67 -24.56 3.67
N SER A 60 6.04 -24.47 4.83
CA SER A 60 6.09 -25.50 5.89
C SER A 60 4.82 -25.53 6.73
N MET A 61 3.68 -25.16 6.15
CA MET A 61 2.39 -25.22 6.83
C MET A 61 1.98 -26.68 6.97
N THR A 62 1.63 -27.08 8.19
CA THR A 62 1.09 -28.41 8.48
C THR A 62 -0.40 -28.29 8.78
N ARG A 63 -1.09 -29.43 8.76
CA ARG A 63 -2.49 -29.50 9.19
C ARG A 63 -2.66 -28.99 10.61
N ASP A 64 -1.79 -29.35 11.53
CA ASP A 64 -1.90 -28.96 12.94
C ASP A 64 -1.76 -27.45 13.11
N LYS A 65 -0.90 -26.81 12.31
CA LYS A 65 -0.80 -25.34 12.27
C LYS A 65 -2.05 -24.66 11.71
N LEU A 66 -2.73 -25.28 10.74
CA LEU A 66 -4.04 -24.80 10.29
C LEU A 66 -5.14 -24.98 11.34
N VAL A 67 -5.07 -26.04 12.17
CA VAL A 67 -5.98 -26.21 13.31
C VAL A 67 -5.69 -25.16 14.38
N LEU A 68 -4.42 -24.89 14.70
CA LEU A 68 -4.05 -23.81 15.60
C LEU A 68 -4.59 -22.47 15.11
N LEU A 69 -4.42 -22.18 13.81
CA LEU A 69 -4.96 -20.96 13.19
C LEU A 69 -6.49 -20.92 13.26
N TYR A 70 -7.16 -22.06 13.08
CA TYR A 70 -8.60 -22.17 13.23
C TYR A 70 -9.07 -21.75 14.62
N GLU A 71 -8.44 -22.28 15.68
CA GLU A 71 -8.82 -21.95 17.07
C GLU A 71 -8.62 -20.46 17.38
N GLU A 72 -7.54 -19.84 16.88
CA GLU A 72 -7.32 -18.40 17.06
C GLU A 72 -8.36 -17.55 16.33
N LEU A 73 -8.70 -17.93 15.10
CA LEU A 73 -9.72 -17.24 14.31
C LEU A 73 -11.13 -17.43 14.89
N LYS A 74 -11.41 -18.60 15.46
CA LYS A 74 -12.66 -18.88 16.18
C LYS A 74 -12.82 -17.98 17.40
N ALA A 75 -11.75 -17.81 18.19
CA ALA A 75 -11.79 -16.99 19.39
C ALA A 75 -12.01 -15.50 19.09
N HIS A 76 -11.38 -14.97 18.03
CA HIS A 76 -11.31 -13.52 17.80
C HIS A 76 -12.12 -13.03 16.60
N ARG A 77 -12.62 -13.93 15.74
CA ARG A 77 -13.32 -13.62 14.47
C ARG A 77 -12.55 -12.67 13.54
N ARG A 78 -11.23 -12.62 13.70
CA ARG A 78 -10.24 -11.98 12.84
C ARG A 78 -8.85 -12.29 13.37
N LEU A 79 -7.85 -12.22 12.50
CA LEU A 79 -6.46 -12.22 12.91
C LEU A 79 -5.73 -11.08 12.20
N GLU A 80 -5.08 -10.22 12.97
CA GLU A 80 -4.17 -9.18 12.47
C GLU A 80 -2.83 -9.38 13.16
N ILE A 81 -1.80 -9.78 12.41
CA ILE A 81 -0.51 -10.16 12.97
C ILE A 81 0.63 -9.79 12.01
N PRO A 82 1.79 -9.27 12.48
CA PRO A 82 2.94 -9.02 11.62
C PRO A 82 3.38 -10.27 10.86
N TYR A 83 3.77 -10.13 9.58
CA TYR A 83 4.19 -11.25 8.74
C TYR A 83 5.34 -12.07 9.34
N ILE A 84 6.28 -11.41 10.03
CA ILE A 84 7.38 -12.10 10.72
C ILE A 84 6.85 -13.01 11.83
N GLU A 85 5.88 -12.55 12.62
CA GLU A 85 5.24 -13.37 13.66
C GLU A 85 4.38 -14.47 13.05
N PHE A 86 3.59 -14.17 12.03
CA PHE A 86 2.81 -15.17 11.30
C PHE A 86 3.71 -16.29 10.76
N SER A 87 4.85 -15.91 10.16
CA SER A 87 5.81 -16.84 9.57
C SER A 87 6.44 -17.77 10.62
N LYS A 88 6.71 -17.24 11.82
CA LYS A 88 7.26 -18.00 12.96
C LYS A 88 6.22 -18.93 13.58
N LYS A 89 5.03 -18.40 13.84
CA LYS A 89 3.94 -19.09 14.54
C LYS A 89 3.27 -20.15 13.68
N TYR A 90 2.99 -19.81 12.43
CA TYR A 90 2.30 -20.66 11.47
C TYR A 90 3.25 -21.14 10.39
N SER A 91 3.43 -20.40 9.32
CA SER A 91 4.37 -20.76 8.27
C SER A 91 4.66 -19.58 7.35
N PRO A 92 5.87 -19.46 6.79
CA PRO A 92 6.14 -18.50 5.73
C PRO A 92 5.27 -18.75 4.50
N ILE A 93 4.83 -17.67 3.87
CA ILE A 93 3.97 -17.71 2.68
C ILE A 93 4.83 -17.90 1.43
N ASN A 94 4.38 -18.77 0.52
CA ASN A 94 5.06 -18.99 -0.75
C ASN A 94 5.02 -17.75 -1.62
N ASN A 95 6.15 -17.46 -2.27
CA ASN A 95 6.30 -16.33 -3.19
C ASN A 95 5.99 -14.95 -2.59
N PHE A 96 5.93 -14.82 -1.26
CA PHE A 96 5.59 -13.56 -0.59
C PHE A 96 6.52 -12.41 -1.02
N LYS A 97 7.83 -12.63 -0.86
CA LYS A 97 8.85 -11.67 -1.28
C LYS A 97 8.93 -11.51 -2.79
N THR A 98 8.80 -12.60 -3.55
CA THR A 98 8.92 -12.57 -5.02
C THR A 98 7.74 -11.86 -5.70
N ARG A 99 6.60 -11.75 -5.01
CA ARG A 99 5.45 -10.93 -5.42
C ARG A 99 5.59 -9.44 -5.07
N GLY A 100 6.68 -9.02 -4.41
CA GLY A 100 6.90 -7.62 -4.06
C GLY A 100 6.25 -7.16 -2.76
N TYR A 101 5.85 -8.08 -1.87
CA TYR A 101 5.37 -7.73 -0.54
C TYR A 101 6.55 -7.43 0.42
N PRO A 102 6.48 -6.35 1.22
CA PRO A 102 7.54 -6.01 2.15
C PRO A 102 7.47 -6.85 3.44
N GLU A 103 8.60 -6.97 4.16
CA GLU A 103 8.68 -7.80 5.37
C GLU A 103 7.90 -7.24 6.56
N HIS A 104 7.67 -5.93 6.60
CA HIS A 104 6.84 -5.26 7.61
C HIS A 104 5.34 -5.38 7.35
N SER A 105 4.91 -6.18 6.38
CA SER A 105 3.49 -6.40 6.13
C SER A 105 2.79 -7.01 7.34
N THR A 106 1.53 -6.65 7.52
CA THR A 106 0.60 -7.29 8.44
C THR A 106 -0.28 -8.27 7.66
N ILE A 107 -0.41 -9.48 8.19
CA ILE A 107 -1.35 -10.49 7.71
C ILE A 107 -2.69 -10.21 8.35
N CYS A 108 -3.72 -9.99 7.54
CA CYS A 108 -5.10 -9.79 7.97
C CYS A 108 -5.95 -10.95 7.48
N ILE A 109 -6.58 -11.70 8.38
CA ILE A 109 -7.49 -12.80 8.02
C ILE A 109 -8.87 -12.48 8.56
N SER A 110 -9.86 -12.50 7.66
CA SER A 110 -11.28 -12.31 7.95
C SER A 110 -12.12 -13.16 7.00
N LEU A 111 -13.44 -12.95 6.98
CA LEU A 111 -14.34 -13.56 5.99
C LEU A 111 -13.94 -13.22 4.54
N TRP A 112 -13.22 -12.13 4.33
CA TRP A 112 -12.72 -11.69 3.02
C TRP A 112 -11.45 -12.40 2.56
N GLY A 113 -11.01 -13.45 3.25
CA GLY A 113 -9.75 -14.11 2.93
C GLY A 113 -8.56 -13.62 3.75
N MET A 114 -7.39 -14.14 3.37
CA MET A 114 -6.10 -13.65 3.83
C MET A 114 -5.65 -12.48 2.94
N GLN A 115 -5.44 -11.32 3.57
CA GLN A 115 -4.99 -10.09 2.95
C GLN A 115 -3.65 -9.65 3.55
N TYR A 116 -2.94 -8.80 2.81
CA TYR A 116 -1.65 -8.24 3.21
C TYR A 116 -1.78 -6.73 3.28
N ARG A 117 -1.63 -6.17 4.48
CA ARG A 117 -1.68 -4.73 4.69
C ARG A 117 -0.31 -4.18 5.02
N PHE A 118 0.07 -3.10 4.36
CA PHE A 118 1.26 -2.34 4.66
C PHE A 118 1.05 -0.90 4.16
N PRO A 119 1.58 0.12 4.86
CA PRO A 119 1.08 1.48 4.67
C PRO A 119 1.45 2.08 3.31
N GLU A 120 2.53 1.63 2.66
CA GLU A 120 2.85 2.06 1.29
C GLU A 120 1.73 1.70 0.30
N HIS A 121 1.06 0.54 0.50
CA HIS A 121 -0.07 0.18 -0.35
C HIS A 121 -1.25 1.13 -0.16
N ASP A 122 -1.57 1.43 1.10
CA ASP A 122 -2.69 2.32 1.45
C ASP A 122 -2.45 3.72 0.86
N PHE A 123 -1.27 4.32 1.10
CA PHE A 123 -0.92 5.63 0.51
C PHE A 123 -0.85 5.61 -1.02
N SER A 124 -0.38 4.51 -1.63
CA SER A 124 -0.38 4.40 -3.09
C SER A 124 -1.80 4.37 -3.67
N ASN A 125 -2.74 3.68 -3.00
CA ASN A 125 -4.13 3.62 -3.42
C ASN A 125 -4.84 4.97 -3.21
N ASP A 126 -4.58 5.65 -2.09
CA ASP A 126 -5.10 7.00 -1.84
C ASP A 126 -4.62 7.98 -2.92
N MET A 127 -3.34 7.89 -3.29
CA MET A 127 -2.76 8.70 -4.36
C MET A 127 -3.38 8.37 -5.72
N ILE A 128 -3.58 7.09 -6.06
CA ILE A 128 -4.28 6.67 -7.29
C ILE A 128 -5.70 7.22 -7.32
N TYR A 129 -6.43 7.13 -6.21
CA TYR A 129 -7.79 7.64 -6.11
C TYR A 129 -7.82 9.16 -6.34
N ALA A 130 -6.94 9.90 -5.66
CA ALA A 130 -6.86 11.35 -5.79
C ALA A 130 -6.43 11.79 -7.21
N LEU A 131 -5.50 11.06 -7.84
CA LEU A 131 -5.14 11.27 -9.24
C LEU A 131 -6.38 11.11 -10.13
N ASN A 132 -7.09 9.98 -10.05
CA ASN A 132 -8.29 9.76 -10.87
C ASN A 132 -9.35 10.85 -10.67
N GLN A 133 -9.64 11.22 -9.42
CA GLN A 133 -10.60 12.29 -9.11
C GLN A 133 -10.16 13.63 -9.69
N PHE A 134 -8.87 13.96 -9.62
CA PHE A 134 -8.32 15.17 -10.22
C PHE A 134 -8.53 15.20 -11.74
N PHE A 135 -8.16 14.13 -12.46
CA PHE A 135 -8.27 14.13 -13.93
C PHE A 135 -9.70 14.06 -14.44
N GLU A 136 -10.58 13.31 -13.77
CA GLU A 136 -12.01 13.29 -14.10
C GLU A 136 -12.58 14.70 -14.02
N ALA A 137 -12.33 15.41 -12.91
CA ALA A 137 -12.85 16.75 -12.71
C ALA A 137 -12.19 17.79 -13.62
N ASP A 138 -10.89 17.70 -13.86
CA ASP A 138 -10.13 18.57 -14.77
C ASP A 138 -10.62 18.40 -16.22
N SER A 139 -10.81 17.16 -16.67
CA SER A 139 -11.35 16.87 -18.00
C SER A 139 -12.80 17.32 -18.17
N GLU A 140 -13.63 17.21 -17.12
CA GLU A 140 -15.00 17.69 -17.17
C GLU A 140 -15.04 19.22 -17.16
N LEU A 141 -14.19 19.88 -16.36
CA LEU A 141 -14.09 21.33 -16.30
C LEU A 141 -13.65 21.93 -17.64
N ALA A 142 -12.74 21.26 -18.36
CA ALA A 142 -12.30 21.67 -19.69
C ALA A 142 -13.46 21.79 -20.70
N THR A 143 -14.55 21.03 -20.52
CA THR A 143 -15.75 21.13 -21.39
C THR A 143 -16.52 22.45 -21.24
N TYR A 144 -16.21 23.23 -20.20
CA TYR A 144 -16.79 24.55 -19.96
C TYR A 144 -15.90 25.69 -20.47
N GLU A 145 -14.64 25.46 -20.82
CA GLU A 145 -13.69 26.53 -21.17
C GLU A 145 -14.08 27.31 -22.43
N GLU A 146 -14.73 26.63 -23.38
CA GLU A 146 -15.16 27.22 -24.67
C GLU A 146 -16.61 27.73 -24.64
N LYS A 147 -17.34 27.55 -23.53
CA LYS A 147 -18.75 27.94 -23.44
C LYS A 147 -18.92 29.44 -23.22
N GLU A 148 -20.04 29.99 -23.70
CA GLU A 148 -20.38 31.38 -23.47
C GLU A 148 -20.70 31.67 -21.99
N HIS A 149 -20.41 32.89 -21.54
CA HIS A 149 -20.61 33.30 -20.15
C HIS A 149 -22.04 33.12 -19.63
N GLN A 150 -23.05 33.23 -20.50
CA GLN A 150 -24.44 32.99 -20.11
C GLN A 150 -24.70 31.53 -19.72
N GLU A 151 -24.08 30.58 -20.42
CA GLU A 151 -24.16 29.15 -20.11
C GLU A 151 -23.41 28.84 -18.81
N LEU A 152 -22.21 29.42 -18.63
CA LEU A 152 -21.42 29.28 -17.41
C LEU A 152 -22.17 29.76 -16.16
N LYS A 153 -23.00 30.80 -16.27
CA LYS A 153 -23.83 31.26 -15.15
C LYS A 153 -24.89 30.25 -14.75
N ARG A 154 -25.45 29.50 -15.71
CA ARG A 154 -26.45 28.44 -15.43
C ARG A 154 -25.80 27.24 -14.76
N ASP A 155 -24.58 26.92 -15.16
CA ASP A 155 -23.82 25.76 -14.67
C ASP A 155 -22.90 26.08 -13.47
N LYS A 156 -23.07 27.25 -12.84
CA LYS A 156 -22.18 27.77 -11.80
C LYS A 156 -21.90 26.77 -10.66
N ASP A 157 -22.93 26.08 -10.18
CA ASP A 157 -22.78 25.14 -9.06
C ASP A 157 -22.00 23.88 -9.46
N SER A 158 -22.24 23.37 -10.67
CA SER A 158 -21.48 22.25 -11.26
C SER A 158 -20.02 22.62 -11.43
N ILE A 159 -19.73 23.79 -12.03
CA ILE A 159 -18.37 24.31 -12.19
C ILE A 159 -17.68 24.48 -10.83
N SER A 160 -18.38 25.06 -9.84
CA SER A 160 -17.83 25.23 -8.50
C SER A 160 -17.51 23.88 -7.82
N SER A 161 -18.35 22.87 -8.01
CA SER A 161 -18.11 21.51 -7.52
C SER A 161 -16.85 20.91 -8.13
N LEU A 162 -16.66 21.05 -9.45
CA LEU A 162 -15.48 20.56 -10.17
C LEU A 162 -14.19 21.24 -9.68
N ILE A 163 -14.20 22.57 -9.53
CA ILE A 163 -13.05 23.32 -8.99
C ILE A 163 -12.70 22.83 -7.58
N ARG A 164 -13.69 22.65 -6.69
CA ARG A 164 -13.45 22.14 -5.34
C ARG A 164 -12.88 20.72 -5.35
N LYS A 165 -13.38 19.85 -6.24
CA LYS A 165 -12.88 18.48 -6.41
C LYS A 165 -11.44 18.48 -6.91
N ILE A 166 -11.11 19.34 -7.87
CA ILE A 166 -9.74 19.55 -8.36
C ILE A 166 -8.83 19.98 -7.21
N ASP A 167 -9.17 21.06 -6.52
CA ASP A 167 -8.33 21.62 -5.45
C ASP A 167 -8.15 20.64 -4.30
N SER A 168 -9.21 19.93 -3.90
CA SER A 168 -9.12 18.87 -2.88
C SER A 168 -8.20 17.74 -3.32
N SER A 169 -8.32 17.30 -4.56
CA SER A 169 -7.52 16.20 -5.09
C SER A 169 -6.04 16.58 -5.19
N LYS A 170 -5.71 17.81 -5.65
CA LYS A 170 -4.34 18.31 -5.67
C LYS A 170 -3.70 18.28 -4.28
N ARG A 171 -4.41 18.76 -3.25
CA ARG A 171 -3.92 18.74 -1.86
C ARG A 171 -3.69 17.31 -1.37
N GLN A 172 -4.63 16.41 -1.66
CA GLN A 172 -4.51 15.00 -1.28
C GLN A 172 -3.30 14.35 -1.98
N ILE A 173 -3.13 14.54 -3.30
CA ILE A 173 -1.99 14.00 -4.06
C ILE A 173 -0.67 14.49 -3.44
N MET A 174 -0.55 15.78 -3.12
CA MET A 174 0.66 16.32 -2.49
C MET A 174 0.94 15.67 -1.14
N GLN A 175 -0.07 15.58 -0.27
CA GLN A 175 0.10 14.95 1.05
C GLN A 175 0.48 13.47 0.93
N THR A 176 -0.27 12.70 0.12
CA THR A 176 -0.05 11.26 -0.04
C THR A 176 1.28 10.95 -0.72
N SER A 177 1.77 11.81 -1.63
CA SER A 177 3.08 11.64 -2.28
C SER A 177 4.22 11.65 -1.26
N PHE A 178 4.21 12.63 -0.36
CA PHE A 178 5.24 12.72 0.70
C PHE A 178 5.07 11.61 1.75
N SER A 179 3.84 11.27 2.14
CA SER A 179 3.57 10.16 3.06
C SER A 179 4.01 8.82 2.49
N LEU A 180 3.79 8.57 1.19
CA LEU A 180 4.24 7.38 0.50
C LEU A 180 5.77 7.29 0.48
N LEU A 181 6.45 8.36 0.09
CA LEU A 181 7.91 8.40 0.06
C LEU A 181 8.52 8.15 1.45
N GLU A 182 7.99 8.84 2.47
CA GLU A 182 8.47 8.69 3.85
C GLU A 182 8.19 7.29 4.39
N CYS A 183 6.99 6.74 4.16
CA CYS A 183 6.65 5.39 4.55
C CYS A 183 7.58 4.36 3.89
N TYR A 184 7.81 4.50 2.58
CA TYR A 184 8.68 3.63 1.81
C TYR A 184 10.12 3.62 2.38
N LEU A 185 10.69 4.80 2.63
CA LEU A 185 12.03 4.94 3.20
C LEU A 185 12.12 4.32 4.60
N ASN A 186 11.12 4.56 5.45
CA ASN A 186 11.05 3.96 6.78
C ASN A 186 10.89 2.43 6.71
N GLY A 187 10.10 1.91 5.77
CA GLY A 187 9.92 0.48 5.52
C GLY A 187 11.22 -0.20 5.06
N LEU A 188 12.01 0.48 4.22
CA LEU A 188 13.36 0.03 3.85
C LEU A 188 14.29 -0.05 5.06
N ALA A 189 14.35 1.02 5.86
CA ALA A 189 15.19 1.08 7.05
C ALA A 189 14.81 -0.01 8.05
N TRP A 190 13.51 -0.21 8.29
CA TRP A 190 12.98 -1.27 9.14
C TRP A 190 13.38 -2.67 8.64
N SER A 191 13.24 -2.92 7.34
CA SER A 191 13.58 -4.22 6.73
C SER A 191 15.07 -4.51 6.85
N PHE A 192 15.92 -3.52 6.57
CA PHE A 192 17.36 -3.66 6.71
C PHE A 192 17.75 -3.92 8.17
N PHE A 193 17.21 -3.13 9.11
CA PHE A 193 17.52 -3.24 10.53
C PHE A 193 17.12 -4.59 11.14
N ASN A 194 16.07 -5.24 10.64
CA ASN A 194 15.67 -6.57 11.10
C ASN A 194 16.42 -7.73 10.44
N ARG A 195 17.05 -7.50 9.29
CA ARG A 195 17.90 -8.51 8.61
C ARG A 195 19.32 -8.50 9.13
N GLU A 196 19.88 -7.30 9.30
CA GLU A 196 21.21 -7.13 9.85
C GLU A 196 21.18 -7.36 11.35
N ASN A 197 21.97 -8.32 11.83
CA ASN A 197 22.13 -8.53 13.27
C ASN A 197 22.63 -7.22 13.91
N LYS A 198 21.87 -6.66 14.86
CA LYS A 198 22.15 -5.40 15.57
C LYS A 198 23.62 -5.16 15.98
N PRO A 199 24.42 -6.16 16.39
CA PRO A 199 25.83 -5.96 16.75
C PRO A 199 26.73 -5.48 15.60
N ALA A 200 26.34 -5.69 14.34
CA ALA A 200 27.16 -5.35 13.18
C ALA A 200 27.05 -3.88 12.74
N LEU A 201 26.05 -3.14 13.23
CA LEU A 201 25.81 -1.74 12.85
C LEU A 201 26.44 -0.79 13.87
N SER A 202 27.12 0.26 13.37
CA SER A 202 27.60 1.34 14.23
C SER A 202 26.42 2.06 14.91
N LYS A 203 26.65 2.64 16.10
CA LYS A 203 25.63 3.42 16.83
C LYS A 203 25.02 4.51 15.94
N ARG A 204 25.86 5.24 15.20
CA ARG A 204 25.42 6.28 14.25
C ARG A 204 24.49 5.74 13.15
N LYS A 205 24.78 4.58 12.57
CA LYS A 205 23.90 3.94 11.57
C LYS A 205 22.60 3.47 12.21
N THR A 206 22.67 2.94 13.43
CA THR A 206 21.50 2.51 14.20
C THR A 206 20.56 3.69 14.50
N ASP A 207 21.09 4.80 15.02
CA ASP A 207 20.30 5.99 15.37
C ASP A 207 19.65 6.62 14.13
N LEU A 208 20.35 6.61 12.99
CA LEU A 208 19.82 7.06 11.69
C LEU A 208 18.64 6.19 11.21
N LEU A 209 18.79 4.87 11.24
CA LEU A 209 17.82 3.93 10.66
C LEU A 209 16.61 3.65 11.57
N LYS A 210 16.75 3.85 12.88
CA LYS A 210 15.62 3.80 13.82
C LYS A 210 14.81 5.08 13.89
N ASP A 211 15.26 6.13 13.20
CA ASP A 211 14.65 7.45 13.23
C ASP A 211 14.51 8.03 14.65
N THR A 212 15.42 7.68 15.56
CA THR A 212 15.39 8.13 16.96
C THR A 212 15.88 9.57 17.14
N SER A 213 16.30 10.23 16.07
CA SER A 213 16.91 11.56 16.08
C SER A 213 16.15 12.60 15.27
N ASN A 214 14.86 12.39 14.98
CA ASN A 214 14.04 13.26 14.13
C ASN A 214 14.71 13.50 12.75
N VAL A 215 15.00 12.41 12.03
CA VAL A 215 15.74 12.49 10.77
C VAL A 215 14.85 13.14 9.72
N SER A 216 15.30 14.25 9.14
CA SER A 216 14.54 14.94 8.09
C SER A 216 14.35 14.06 6.84
N LEU A 217 13.28 14.29 6.08
CA LEU A 217 13.05 13.55 4.82
C LEU A 217 14.23 13.68 3.83
N ARG A 218 14.84 14.87 3.73
CA ARG A 218 16.06 15.10 2.93
C ARG A 218 17.17 14.14 3.36
N ASP A 219 17.39 14.00 4.66
CA ASP A 219 18.39 13.09 5.20
C ASP A 219 18.04 11.63 4.98
N LYS A 220 16.76 11.23 5.08
CA LYS A 220 16.33 9.87 4.77
C LYS A 220 16.64 9.53 3.30
N ILE A 221 16.29 10.41 2.36
CA ILE A 221 16.58 10.22 0.92
C ILE A 221 18.08 10.13 0.65
N LYS A 222 18.90 11.01 1.24
CA LYS A 222 20.34 11.04 1.00
C LYS A 222 21.07 9.88 1.68
N LYS A 223 20.74 9.59 2.95
CA LYS A 223 21.55 8.73 3.83
C LYS A 223 21.07 7.29 3.89
N TYR A 224 19.77 7.00 3.73
CA TYR A 224 19.28 5.62 3.81
C TYR A 224 19.82 4.75 2.66
N PRO A 225 19.79 5.18 1.38
CA PRO A 225 20.33 4.37 0.29
C PRO A 225 21.82 4.06 0.48
N SER A 226 22.61 5.03 0.94
CA SER A 226 24.03 4.84 1.22
C SER A 226 24.26 3.87 2.39
N ALA A 227 23.49 4.01 3.47
CA ALA A 227 23.59 3.15 4.64
C ALA A 227 23.17 1.70 4.37
N ILE A 228 22.16 1.50 3.52
CA ILE A 228 21.50 0.20 3.25
C ILE A 228 22.16 -0.52 2.06
N PHE A 229 22.44 0.20 0.96
CA PHE A 229 22.91 -0.36 -0.31
C PHE A 229 24.35 0.05 -0.68
N GLY A 230 24.99 0.93 0.09
CA GLY A 230 26.33 1.44 -0.21
C GLY A 230 26.37 2.38 -1.43
N LYS A 231 25.21 2.91 -1.86
CA LYS A 231 25.08 3.81 -3.01
C LYS A 231 24.28 5.05 -2.65
N GLU A 232 24.70 6.19 -3.14
CA GLU A 232 23.98 7.45 -2.95
C GLU A 232 23.02 7.72 -4.10
N LEU A 233 21.88 8.31 -3.78
CA LEU A 233 20.98 8.85 -4.79
C LEU A 233 21.56 10.17 -5.29
N LYS A 234 21.59 10.36 -6.61
CA LYS A 234 22.07 11.61 -7.20
C LYS A 234 21.12 12.76 -6.87
N GLU A 235 21.66 13.96 -6.68
CA GLU A 235 20.88 15.10 -6.19
C GLU A 235 19.82 15.59 -7.19
N ASP A 236 20.11 15.54 -8.48
CA ASP A 236 19.18 15.86 -9.57
C ASP A 236 17.86 15.06 -9.48
N ILE A 237 17.90 13.82 -9.00
CA ILE A 237 16.71 12.96 -8.88
C ILE A 237 15.71 13.47 -7.83
N TYR A 238 16.19 14.01 -6.70
CA TYR A 238 15.31 14.42 -5.59
C TYR A 238 15.23 15.92 -5.34
N ARG A 239 16.04 16.72 -6.04
CA ARG A 239 16.14 18.16 -5.83
C ARG A 239 14.78 18.85 -5.91
N PHE A 240 14.01 18.59 -6.96
CA PHE A 240 12.67 19.17 -7.14
C PHE A 240 11.76 18.83 -5.95
N VAL A 241 11.69 17.55 -5.56
CA VAL A 241 10.79 17.10 -4.48
C VAL A 241 11.13 17.78 -3.16
N ILE A 242 12.42 17.97 -2.87
CA ILE A 242 12.86 18.53 -1.59
C ILE A 242 12.91 20.05 -1.56
N ASP A 243 13.33 20.69 -2.64
CA ASP A 243 13.58 22.14 -2.66
C ASP A 243 12.36 22.93 -3.16
N GLU A 244 11.57 22.35 -4.08
CA GLU A 244 10.44 23.05 -4.72
C GLU A 244 9.07 22.52 -4.25
N ALA A 245 8.88 21.20 -4.19
CA ALA A 245 7.60 20.60 -3.82
C ALA A 245 7.35 20.61 -2.30
N LYS A 246 8.39 20.44 -1.48
CA LYS A 246 8.27 20.37 -0.01
C LYS A 246 7.62 21.62 0.60
N PRO A 247 7.95 22.87 0.18
CA PRO A 247 7.24 24.06 0.65
C PRO A 247 5.72 24.00 0.48
N TYR A 248 5.21 23.46 -0.64
CA TYR A 248 3.77 23.27 -0.85
C TYR A 248 3.20 22.27 0.16
N ARG A 249 3.84 21.13 0.35
CA ARG A 249 3.43 20.13 1.34
C ARG A 249 3.44 20.70 2.76
N ASP A 250 4.48 21.43 3.14
CA ASP A 250 4.58 22.00 4.49
C ASP A 250 3.52 23.08 4.73
N SER A 251 3.12 23.81 3.67
CA SER A 251 2.00 24.76 3.71
C SER A 251 0.65 24.06 3.90
N LEU A 252 0.48 22.85 3.34
CA LEU A 252 -0.71 22.02 3.53
C LEU A 252 -0.80 21.38 4.91
N MET A 253 0.34 20.91 5.45
CA MET A 253 0.40 20.23 6.75
C MET A 253 0.40 21.20 7.93
N HIS A 254 0.89 22.42 7.71
CA HIS A 254 0.99 23.47 8.72
C HIS A 254 0.41 24.77 8.17
N PRO A 255 -0.92 24.79 7.89
CA PRO A 255 -1.56 25.93 7.27
C PRO A 255 -1.49 27.15 8.18
N SER A 256 -1.24 28.30 7.57
CA SER A 256 -1.21 29.60 8.23
C SER A 256 -2.07 30.56 7.42
N PRO A 257 -3.03 31.28 8.03
CA PRO A 257 -3.79 32.32 7.34
C PRO A 257 -2.96 33.60 7.14
N PHE A 258 -1.77 33.69 7.74
CA PHE A 258 -0.89 34.85 7.66
C PHE A 258 0.16 34.68 6.56
N SER A 259 0.28 35.70 5.71
CA SER A 259 1.48 35.93 4.92
C SER A 259 2.59 36.38 5.87
N ALA A 260 3.51 35.47 6.18
CA ALA A 260 4.66 35.75 7.03
C ALA A 260 5.93 35.05 6.49
N PRO A 261 6.45 35.44 5.32
CA PRO A 261 7.59 34.77 4.68
C PRO A 261 8.82 34.70 5.58
N GLU A 262 9.06 35.73 6.40
CA GLU A 262 10.18 35.81 7.35
C GLU A 262 10.16 34.69 8.41
N LYS A 263 8.96 34.17 8.76
CA LYS A 263 8.81 33.10 9.77
C LYS A 263 8.98 31.69 9.19
N PHE A 264 8.98 31.54 7.86
CA PHE A 264 8.90 30.24 7.20
C PHE A 264 10.04 29.98 6.21
N GLY A 265 11.19 30.63 6.41
CA GLY A 265 12.36 30.41 5.55
C GLY A 265 12.24 31.09 4.18
N GLY A 266 11.51 32.20 4.10
CA GLY A 266 11.48 33.10 2.95
C GLY A 266 10.34 32.89 1.95
N TYR A 267 9.48 31.89 2.13
CA TYR A 267 8.32 31.67 1.25
C TYR A 267 6.98 31.91 1.97
N ASP A 268 5.99 32.40 1.22
CA ASP A 268 4.64 32.62 1.71
C ASP A 268 3.83 31.32 1.68
N LYS A 269 3.50 30.79 2.86
CA LYS A 269 2.68 29.58 3.01
C LYS A 269 1.27 29.75 2.46
N LEU A 270 0.69 30.94 2.61
CA LEU A 270 -0.66 31.21 2.14
C LEU A 270 -0.70 31.20 0.61
N GLU A 271 0.30 31.82 -0.01
CA GLU A 271 0.47 31.79 -1.46
C GLU A 271 0.62 30.35 -1.96
N LYS A 272 1.49 29.53 -1.35
CA LYS A 272 1.69 28.12 -1.75
C LYS A 272 0.44 27.27 -1.55
N LEU A 273 -0.38 27.57 -0.54
CA LEU A 273 -1.66 26.89 -0.34
C LEU A 273 -2.65 27.17 -1.47
N TYR A 274 -2.71 28.40 -1.97
CA TYR A 274 -3.64 28.79 -3.04
C TYR A 274 -3.11 28.51 -4.44
N ASN A 275 -1.80 28.60 -4.66
CA ASN A 275 -1.16 28.44 -5.96
C ASN A 275 -0.65 27.01 -6.21
N LEU A 276 -1.28 26.00 -5.60
CA LEU A 276 -0.99 24.62 -5.92
C LEU A 276 -1.59 24.29 -7.31
N ASP A 277 -0.75 24.36 -8.32
CA ASP A 277 -1.14 24.10 -9.71
C ASP A 277 -0.96 22.63 -10.12
N LYS A 278 -1.41 22.31 -11.34
CA LYS A 278 -1.33 20.98 -11.94
C LYS A 278 0.12 20.53 -12.22
N ASP A 279 1.00 21.44 -12.61
CA ASP A 279 2.38 21.13 -12.98
C ASP A 279 3.19 20.71 -11.75
N ILE A 280 3.05 21.45 -10.64
CA ILE A 280 3.66 21.10 -9.35
C ILE A 280 3.20 19.72 -8.87
N VAL A 281 1.90 19.43 -8.96
CA VAL A 281 1.32 18.13 -8.54
C VAL A 281 1.87 16.99 -9.40
N ASN A 282 1.91 17.18 -10.72
CA ASN A 282 2.45 16.19 -11.66
C ASN A 282 3.95 15.96 -11.42
N LYS A 283 4.77 17.02 -11.38
CA LYS A 283 6.20 16.90 -11.11
C LYS A 283 6.48 16.26 -9.75
N THR A 284 5.66 16.54 -8.73
CA THR A 284 5.80 15.91 -7.40
C THR A 284 5.51 14.42 -7.48
N THR A 285 4.42 14.04 -8.16
CA THR A 285 4.03 12.64 -8.36
C THR A 285 5.14 11.86 -9.07
N PHE A 286 5.63 12.37 -10.19
CA PHE A 286 6.70 11.73 -10.96
C PHE A 286 8.03 11.73 -10.22
N GLY A 287 8.39 12.82 -9.55
CA GLY A 287 9.62 12.88 -8.75
C GLY A 287 9.62 11.87 -7.59
N VAL A 288 8.50 11.68 -6.90
CA VAL A 288 8.39 10.65 -5.86
C VAL A 288 8.52 9.25 -6.45
N ILE A 289 7.85 8.97 -7.58
CA ILE A 289 7.98 7.69 -8.28
C ILE A 289 9.44 7.45 -8.70
N GLU A 290 10.08 8.45 -9.29
CA GLU A 290 11.47 8.36 -9.77
C GLU A 290 12.45 8.08 -8.64
N ILE A 291 12.33 8.80 -7.50
CA ILE A 291 13.14 8.54 -6.31
C ILE A 291 13.01 7.08 -5.87
N ILE A 292 11.78 6.57 -5.81
CA ILE A 292 11.51 5.19 -5.39
C ILE A 292 12.09 4.20 -6.40
N GLU A 293 11.91 4.43 -7.70
CA GLU A 293 12.45 3.57 -8.75
C GLU A 293 13.98 3.51 -8.74
N GLU A 294 14.64 4.64 -8.55
CA GLU A 294 16.10 4.70 -8.46
C GLU A 294 16.63 3.98 -7.23
N ILE A 295 15.94 4.07 -6.09
CA ILE A 295 16.28 3.28 -4.90
C ILE A 295 16.02 1.79 -5.13
N GLU A 296 14.91 1.40 -5.78
CA GLU A 296 14.64 0.00 -6.12
C GLU A 296 15.71 -0.60 -7.03
N LYS A 297 16.22 0.17 -8.01
CA LYS A 297 17.34 -0.26 -8.88
C LYS A 297 18.60 -0.58 -8.08
N MET A 298 18.80 0.03 -6.91
CA MET A 298 19.95 -0.24 -6.04
C MET A 298 19.88 -1.63 -5.37
N LYS A 299 18.70 -2.24 -5.26
CA LYS A 299 18.53 -3.59 -4.67
C LYS A 299 19.09 -4.72 -5.55
N GLY A 300 19.33 -4.45 -6.83
CA GLY A 300 19.83 -5.42 -7.82
C GLY A 300 18.73 -6.06 -8.68
N GLN A 301 19.13 -6.67 -9.81
CA GLN A 301 18.24 -7.12 -10.89
C GLN A 301 17.27 -8.25 -10.52
N ASN A 302 17.50 -8.96 -9.42
CA ASN A 302 16.71 -10.14 -9.02
C ASN A 302 15.62 -9.83 -7.98
N MET A 303 15.50 -8.59 -7.53
CA MET A 303 14.50 -8.19 -6.54
C MET A 303 13.26 -7.64 -7.27
N PRO A 304 12.05 -8.14 -6.97
CA PRO A 304 10.84 -7.59 -7.56
C PRO A 304 10.60 -6.17 -7.05
N ALA A 305 10.06 -5.33 -7.92
CA ALA A 305 9.54 -4.04 -7.53
C ALA A 305 8.40 -4.18 -6.50
N PRO A 306 8.13 -3.14 -5.69
CA PRO A 306 6.99 -3.14 -4.77
C PRO A 306 5.69 -3.38 -5.53
N ILE A 307 4.83 -4.25 -5.01
CA ILE A 307 3.62 -4.71 -5.72
C ILE A 307 2.66 -3.58 -6.13
N TRP A 308 2.69 -2.46 -5.42
CA TRP A 308 1.84 -1.29 -5.66
C TRP A 308 2.38 -0.34 -6.73
N LEU A 309 3.70 -0.34 -6.99
CA LEU A 309 4.37 0.64 -7.82
C LEU A 309 3.88 0.61 -9.29
N PRO A 310 3.70 -0.55 -9.95
CA PRO A 310 3.20 -0.58 -11.32
C PRO A 310 1.83 0.08 -11.51
N LYS A 311 0.91 -0.14 -10.55
CA LYS A 311 -0.43 0.45 -10.61
C LYS A 311 -0.40 1.96 -10.42
N LEU A 312 0.43 2.45 -9.48
CA LEU A 312 0.63 3.89 -9.28
C LEU A 312 1.23 4.54 -10.52
N LYS A 313 2.25 3.92 -11.14
CA LYS A 313 2.83 4.41 -12.40
C LYS A 313 1.81 4.46 -13.52
N ALA A 314 0.97 3.44 -13.66
CA ALA A 314 -0.08 3.44 -14.67
C ALA A 314 -1.08 4.58 -14.46
N ALA A 315 -1.48 4.84 -13.21
CA ALA A 315 -2.35 5.97 -12.87
C ALA A 315 -1.66 7.32 -13.16
N ALA A 316 -0.39 7.48 -12.76
CA ALA A 316 0.42 8.65 -13.03
C ALA A 316 0.67 8.87 -14.54
N ASN A 317 0.83 7.84 -15.36
CA ASN A 317 1.05 8.01 -16.80
C ASN A 317 -0.22 8.41 -17.56
N LYS A 318 -1.41 7.99 -17.12
CA LYS A 318 -2.68 8.47 -17.67
C LYS A 318 -2.82 9.99 -17.61
N THR A 319 -2.10 10.62 -16.68
CA THR A 319 -2.12 12.07 -16.45
C THR A 319 -1.42 12.88 -17.54
N LEU A 320 -0.37 12.33 -18.15
CA LEU A 320 0.40 12.99 -19.20
C LEU A 320 -0.30 12.89 -20.57
N HIS A 321 -1.15 11.87 -20.75
CA HIS A 321 -1.79 11.56 -22.04
C HIS A 321 -3.29 11.26 -21.87
N PRO A 322 -4.12 12.23 -21.44
CA PRO A 322 -5.55 12.00 -21.20
C PRO A 322 -6.33 11.59 -22.47
N THR A 323 -5.80 11.87 -23.67
CA THR A 323 -6.48 11.65 -24.96
C THR A 323 -6.24 10.28 -25.60
N GLN A 324 -5.33 9.44 -25.12
CA GLN A 324 -4.99 8.17 -25.80
C GLN A 324 -5.79 6.94 -25.34
N ASN A 325 -6.63 7.05 -24.32
CA ASN A 325 -7.29 5.87 -23.71
C ASN A 325 -8.81 5.80 -23.88
N ARG A 326 -9.42 6.63 -24.74
CA ARG A 326 -10.85 6.49 -25.06
C ARG A 326 -11.18 5.27 -25.92
N ASP A 327 -10.17 4.66 -26.55
CA ASP A 327 -10.37 3.51 -27.45
C ASP A 327 -10.04 2.13 -26.84
N ALA A 328 -9.58 2.06 -25.59
CA ALA A 328 -9.04 0.82 -25.01
C ALA A 328 -9.92 0.13 -23.95
N VAL A 329 -11.14 0.63 -23.70
CA VAL A 329 -12.07 0.00 -22.74
C VAL A 329 -13.39 -0.33 -23.42
N PHE A 330 -13.34 -1.18 -24.46
CA PHE A 330 -14.46 -2.02 -24.90
C PHE A 330 -13.98 -3.05 -25.92
N VAL A 331 -13.22 -4.06 -25.47
CA VAL A 331 -13.19 -5.37 -26.14
C VAL A 331 -12.93 -6.45 -25.10
N GLY A 332 -13.91 -7.34 -24.88
CA GLY A 332 -13.73 -8.70 -24.34
C GLY A 332 -13.82 -8.85 -22.83
#